data_AF-A0A6P1MMS5-F1
#
_entry.id   AF-A0A6P1MMS5-F1
#
_cell.length_a   1.000
_cell.length_b   1.000
_cell.length_c   1.000
_cell.angle_alpha   90.00
_cell.angle_beta   90.00
_cell.angle_gamma   90.00
#
_symmetry.space_group_name_H-M   'P 1'
#
loop_
_entity.id
_entity.type
_entity.pdbx_description
1 polymer ?
#
loop_
_entity_poly.entity_id
_entity_poly.type
_entity_poly.pdbx_seq_one_letter_code
_entity_poly.pdbx_strand_id
1 'polypeptide(L)'
;MAKEALESAEKQLNTAQAQVNQAQSGLDIINANSSNGVIVAPVSGTVTSKNINVGEMAVAGANLMSIVNSDKTYINAYLPARLSNEIKQGQKVAIRISEIPDKLFDGKVSLVDTVVDAQNKNILVKVSMLENDPAVKVGMFAEIALKK
;
A
#
# COMPACT_ATOMS: atom_id res chain seq x y z
N MET A 1 -16.92 47.79 38.65
CA MET A 1 -15.67 47.45 39.37
C MET A 1 -15.44 45.93 39.49
N ALA A 2 -16.07 45.19 40.42
CA ALA A 2 -15.75 43.76 40.60
C ALA A 2 -16.09 42.86 39.37
N LYS A 3 -17.20 43.14 38.68
CA LYS A 3 -17.61 42.39 37.48
C LYS A 3 -16.71 42.63 36.26
N GLU A 4 -16.28 43.88 36.05
CA GLU A 4 -15.35 44.25 34.97
C GLU A 4 -13.95 43.67 35.21
N ALA A 5 -13.51 43.62 36.48
CA ALA A 5 -12.26 42.97 36.85
C ALA A 5 -12.27 41.46 36.58
N LEU A 6 -13.39 40.78 36.89
CA LEU A 6 -13.57 39.36 36.57
C LEU A 6 -13.57 39.10 35.07
N GLU A 7 -14.32 39.90 34.29
CA GLU A 7 -14.37 39.75 32.83
C GLU A 7 -13.00 40.00 32.18
N SER A 8 -12.24 40.98 32.68
CA SER A 8 -10.86 41.22 32.24
C SER A 8 -9.94 40.03 32.55
N ALA A 9 -10.04 39.47 33.76
CA ALA A 9 -9.26 38.31 34.17
C ALA A 9 -9.59 37.06 33.34
N GLU A 10 -10.87 36.82 33.03
CA GLU A 10 -11.29 35.73 32.14
C GLU A 10 -10.74 35.89 30.72
N LYS A 11 -10.78 37.11 30.16
CA LYS A 11 -10.19 37.41 28.85
C LYS A 11 -8.67 37.20 28.84
N GLN A 12 -7.98 37.60 29.91
CA GLN A 12 -6.54 37.36 30.07
C GLN A 12 -6.22 35.87 30.15
N LEU A 13 -7.00 35.10 30.94
CA LEU A 13 -6.84 33.65 31.04
C LEU A 13 -7.07 32.95 29.70
N ASN A 14 -8.12 33.33 28.96
CA ASN A 14 -8.39 32.79 27.63
C ASN A 14 -7.27 33.14 26.64
N THR A 15 -6.76 34.37 26.67
CA THR A 15 -5.62 34.80 25.83
C THR A 15 -4.36 34.01 26.16
N ALA A 16 -4.05 33.83 27.46
CA ALA A 16 -2.91 33.03 27.89
C ALA A 16 -3.06 31.57 27.47
N GLN A 17 -4.27 31.00 27.59
CA GLN A 17 -4.56 29.65 27.13
C GLN A 17 -4.39 29.51 25.61
N ALA A 18 -4.87 30.49 24.84
CA ALA A 18 -4.68 30.53 23.39
C ALA A 18 -3.18 30.61 23.02
N GLN A 19 -2.38 31.39 23.74
CA GLN A 19 -0.92 31.48 23.56
C GLN A 19 -0.23 30.14 23.88
N VAL A 20 -0.64 29.46 24.95
CA VAL A 20 -0.13 28.12 25.29
C VAL A 20 -0.47 27.12 24.18
N ASN A 21 -1.72 27.12 23.71
CA ASN A 21 -2.15 26.22 22.62
C ASN A 21 -1.39 26.51 21.32
N GLN A 22 -1.12 27.78 21.02
CA GLN A 22 -0.32 28.18 19.86
C GLN A 22 1.13 27.71 19.98
N ALA A 23 1.75 27.90 21.15
CA ALA A 23 3.11 27.45 21.41
C ALA A 23 3.23 25.92 21.33
N GLN A 24 2.24 25.19 21.87
CA GLN A 24 2.18 23.73 21.80
C GLN A 24 2.05 23.25 20.35
N SER A 25 1.16 23.87 19.56
CA SER A 25 1.02 23.54 18.13
C SER A 25 2.32 23.81 17.37
N GLY A 26 3.05 24.87 17.72
CA GLY A 26 4.37 25.15 17.15
C GLY A 26 5.40 24.07 17.48
N LEU A 27 5.40 23.58 18.71
CA LEU A 27 6.25 22.46 19.15
C LEU A 27 5.92 21.17 18.37
N ASP A 28 4.64 20.88 18.18
CA ASP A 28 4.18 19.69 17.46
C ASP A 28 4.63 19.72 15.99
N ILE A 29 4.58 20.89 15.34
CA ILE A 29 5.08 21.08 13.96
C ILE A 29 6.60 20.84 13.89
N ILE A 30 7.37 21.38 14.83
CA ILE A 30 8.83 21.20 14.86
C ILE A 30 9.18 19.72 15.08
N ASN A 31 8.47 19.04 15.99
CA ASN A 31 8.66 17.62 16.24
C ASN A 31 8.33 16.77 15.00
N ALA A 32 7.23 17.08 14.30
CA ALA A 32 6.87 16.41 13.06
C ALA A 32 7.91 16.64 11.94
N ASN A 33 8.45 17.85 11.81
CA ASN A 33 9.50 18.13 10.85
C ASN A 33 10.82 17.41 11.17
N SER A 34 11.15 17.31 12.46
CA SER A 34 12.33 16.56 12.92
C SER A 34 12.19 15.06 12.63
N SER A 35 11.02 14.47 12.92
CA SER A 35 10.78 13.05 12.63
C SER A 35 10.76 12.74 11.14
N ASN A 36 10.29 13.67 10.30
CA ASN A 36 10.36 13.55 8.84
C ASN A 36 11.80 13.48 8.28
N GLY A 37 12.81 13.88 9.06
CA GLY A 37 14.23 13.70 8.70
C GLY A 37 14.70 12.25 8.72
N VAL A 38 13.97 11.36 9.41
CA VAL A 38 14.24 9.92 9.44
C VAL A 38 13.16 9.20 8.65
N ILE A 39 13.50 8.81 7.42
CA ILE A 39 12.58 8.10 6.55
C ILE A 39 12.58 6.61 6.90
N VAL A 40 11.41 6.11 7.31
CA VAL A 40 11.20 4.70 7.65
C VAL A 40 10.29 4.00 6.63
N ALA A 41 10.43 2.69 6.51
CA ALA A 41 9.55 1.89 5.67
C ALA A 41 8.16 1.75 6.32
N PRO A 42 7.05 2.08 5.63
CA PRO A 42 5.70 1.89 6.16
C PRO A 42 5.24 0.42 6.14
N VAL A 43 5.96 -0.43 5.41
CA VAL A 43 5.65 -1.85 5.23
C VAL A 43 6.92 -2.69 5.36
N SER A 44 6.78 -3.93 5.83
CA SER A 44 7.85 -4.91 5.78
C SER A 44 8.04 -5.44 4.36
N GLY A 45 9.28 -5.74 3.97
CA GLY A 45 9.58 -6.29 2.65
C GLY A 45 11.07 -6.22 2.32
N THR A 46 11.40 -6.50 1.06
CA THR A 46 12.77 -6.42 0.53
C THR A 46 12.95 -5.15 -0.30
N VAL A 47 14.04 -4.42 -0.08
CA VAL A 47 14.39 -3.25 -0.89
C VAL A 47 14.81 -3.72 -2.28
N THR A 48 14.08 -3.30 -3.32
CA THR A 48 14.35 -3.67 -4.72
C THR A 48 15.12 -2.60 -5.48
N SER A 49 15.00 -1.34 -5.07
CA SER A 49 15.78 -0.24 -5.63
C SER A 49 16.08 0.82 -4.58
N LYS A 50 17.24 1.46 -4.74
CA LYS A 50 17.69 2.62 -3.97
C LYS A 50 18.09 3.69 -4.97
N ASN A 51 17.31 4.75 -5.05
CA ASN A 51 17.44 5.83 -6.04
C ASN A 51 18.10 7.09 -5.46
N ILE A 52 18.74 6.98 -4.29
CA ILE A 52 19.43 8.10 -3.64
C ILE A 52 20.76 7.64 -3.07
N ASN A 53 21.80 8.46 -3.21
CA ASN A 53 23.12 8.21 -2.65
C ASN A 53 23.40 9.08 -1.42
N VAL A 54 24.41 8.66 -0.65
CA VAL A 54 24.88 9.45 0.48
C VAL A 54 25.46 10.77 -0.04
N GLY A 55 25.02 11.88 0.55
CA GLY A 55 25.41 13.23 0.12
C GLY A 55 24.47 13.86 -0.90
N GLU A 56 23.53 13.09 -1.47
CA GLU A 56 22.48 13.66 -2.32
C GLU A 56 21.34 14.23 -1.47
N MET A 57 20.73 15.31 -1.96
CA MET A 57 19.61 15.97 -1.30
C MET A 57 18.30 15.26 -1.64
N ALA A 58 17.61 14.73 -0.63
CA ALA A 58 16.26 14.18 -0.77
C ALA A 58 15.22 15.32 -0.88
N VAL A 59 14.46 15.34 -1.98
CA VAL A 59 13.36 16.30 -2.19
C VAL A 59 12.03 15.65 -1.81
N ALA A 60 11.12 16.43 -1.21
CA ALA A 60 9.78 15.96 -0.90
C ALA A 60 9.07 15.44 -2.16
N GLY A 61 8.49 14.23 -2.06
CA GLY A 61 7.83 13.55 -3.18
C GLY A 61 8.76 12.75 -4.10
N ALA A 62 10.08 12.82 -3.92
CA ALA A 62 11.00 11.97 -4.67
C ALA A 62 10.91 10.50 -4.19
N ASN A 63 10.93 9.56 -5.14
CA ASN A 63 10.98 8.13 -4.84
C ASN A 63 12.41 7.71 -4.47
N LEU A 64 12.70 7.59 -3.18
CA LEU A 64 14.04 7.29 -2.67
C LEU A 64 14.37 5.79 -2.71
N MET A 65 13.41 4.93 -2.39
CA MET A 65 13.59 3.48 -2.30
C MET A 65 12.29 2.77 -2.65
N SER A 66 12.38 1.63 -3.33
CA SER A 66 11.24 0.75 -3.57
C SER A 66 11.35 -0.50 -2.70
N ILE A 67 10.25 -0.87 -2.05
CA ILE A 67 10.16 -2.03 -1.16
C ILE A 67 9.06 -2.94 -1.69
N VAL A 68 9.38 -4.22 -1.85
CA VAL A 68 8.42 -5.24 -2.25
C VAL A 68 8.20 -6.21 -1.09
N ASN A 69 6.95 -6.34 -0.66
CA ASN A 69 6.53 -7.40 0.24
C ASN A 69 6.15 -8.63 -0.58
N SER A 70 6.86 -9.74 -0.38
CA SER A 70 6.59 -11.01 -1.07
C SER A 70 5.81 -12.00 -0.20
N ASP A 71 5.32 -11.62 0.98
CA ASP A 71 4.63 -12.54 1.90
C ASP A 71 3.29 -13.01 1.32
N LYS A 72 2.64 -12.17 0.51
CA LYS A 72 1.40 -12.49 -0.20
C LYS A 72 1.50 -12.06 -1.66
N THR A 73 1.82 -13.02 -2.52
CA THR A 73 1.88 -12.81 -3.96
C THR A 73 0.50 -13.02 -4.58
N TYR A 74 0.10 -12.06 -5.41
CA TYR A 74 -1.11 -12.14 -6.21
C TYR A 74 -0.76 -12.22 -7.69
N ILE A 75 -1.53 -13.01 -8.42
CA ILE A 75 -1.47 -13.06 -9.88
C ILE A 75 -2.69 -12.31 -10.42
N ASN A 76 -2.42 -11.34 -11.30
CA ASN A 76 -3.43 -10.61 -12.04
C ASN A 76 -3.69 -11.35 -13.35
N ALA A 77 -4.85 -12.02 -13.44
CA ALA A 77 -5.29 -12.68 -14.66
C ALA A 77 -6.34 -11.82 -15.36
N TYR A 78 -6.11 -11.51 -16.64
CA TYR A 78 -7.06 -10.81 -17.49
C TYR A 78 -7.80 -11.82 -18.34
N LEU A 79 -9.12 -11.84 -18.22
CA LEU A 79 -9.96 -12.79 -18.96
C LEU A 79 -11.16 -12.12 -19.60
N PRO A 80 -11.64 -12.62 -20.75
CA PRO A 80 -12.80 -12.06 -21.42
C PRO A 80 -14.02 -12.03 -20.50
N ALA A 81 -14.75 -10.91 -20.48
CA ALA A 81 -15.92 -10.74 -19.62
C ALA A 81 -16.99 -11.84 -19.77
N ARG A 82 -17.04 -12.53 -20.91
CA ARG A 82 -17.96 -13.66 -21.15
C ARG A 82 -17.71 -14.85 -20.21
N LEU A 83 -16.47 -15.06 -19.79
CA LEU A 83 -16.08 -16.13 -18.87
C LEU A 83 -16.23 -15.75 -17.39
N SER A 84 -16.62 -14.50 -17.10
CA SER A 84 -16.81 -14.03 -15.72
C SER A 84 -17.82 -14.85 -14.93
N ASN A 85 -18.86 -15.38 -15.58
CA ASN A 85 -19.89 -16.19 -14.93
C ASN A 85 -19.39 -17.57 -14.47
N GLU A 86 -18.33 -18.08 -15.10
CA GLU A 86 -17.73 -19.37 -14.77
C GLU A 86 -16.75 -19.26 -13.59
N ILE A 87 -16.23 -18.05 -13.35
CA ILE A 87 -15.21 -17.78 -12.34
C ILE A 87 -15.86 -17.17 -11.10
N LYS A 88 -15.67 -17.84 -9.97
CA LYS A 88 -16.23 -17.42 -8.68
C LYS A 88 -15.12 -17.21 -7.67
N GLN A 89 -15.32 -16.21 -6.82
CA GLN A 89 -14.46 -16.02 -5.67
C GLN A 89 -14.38 -17.32 -4.87
N GLY A 90 -13.16 -17.70 -4.53
CA GLY A 90 -12.84 -18.87 -3.75
C GLY A 90 -12.63 -20.18 -4.50
N GLN A 91 -12.76 -20.20 -5.82
CA GLN A 91 -12.39 -21.36 -6.63
C GLN A 91 -10.90 -21.68 -6.52
N LYS A 92 -10.58 -22.97 -6.49
CA LYS A 92 -9.20 -23.47 -6.50
C LYS A 92 -8.65 -23.47 -7.92
N VAL A 93 -7.40 -23.04 -8.06
CA VAL A 93 -6.73 -22.97 -9.35
C VAL A 93 -5.32 -23.54 -9.24
N ALA A 94 -4.82 -24.09 -10.34
CA ALA A 94 -3.42 -24.42 -10.52
C ALA A 94 -2.73 -23.25 -11.22
N ILE A 95 -1.54 -22.91 -10.77
CA ILE A 95 -0.73 -21.82 -11.27
C ILE A 95 0.57 -22.41 -11.81
N ARG A 96 0.90 -22.07 -13.04
CA ARG A 96 2.17 -22.41 -13.68
C ARG A 96 2.92 -21.12 -13.99
N ILE A 97 4.15 -21.00 -13.50
CA ILE A 97 4.99 -19.83 -13.76
C ILE A 97 5.92 -20.18 -14.92
N SER A 98 5.93 -19.35 -15.95
CA SER A 98 6.66 -19.63 -17.20
C SER A 98 8.15 -19.81 -16.97
N GLU A 99 8.72 -19.08 -16.02
CA GLU A 99 10.12 -19.12 -15.63
C GLU A 99 10.47 -20.32 -14.70
N ILE A 100 9.47 -21.03 -14.18
CA ILE A 100 9.64 -22.22 -13.31
C ILE A 100 8.71 -23.33 -13.80
N PRO A 101 8.93 -23.88 -15.01
CA PRO A 101 7.98 -24.78 -15.67
C PRO A 101 7.81 -26.12 -14.95
N ASP A 102 8.81 -26.54 -14.17
CA ASP A 102 8.83 -27.83 -13.48
C ASP A 102 7.99 -27.85 -12.18
N LYS A 103 7.42 -26.71 -11.79
CA LYS A 103 6.60 -26.58 -10.58
C LYS A 103 5.20 -26.07 -10.91
N LEU A 104 4.22 -26.68 -10.25
CA LEU A 104 2.84 -26.20 -10.19
C LEU A 104 2.56 -25.69 -8.79
N PHE A 105 1.94 -24.53 -8.70
CA PHE A 105 1.54 -23.92 -7.44
C PHE A 105 0.04 -23.95 -7.30
N ASP A 106 -0.45 -24.13 -6.08
CA ASP A 106 -1.87 -24.05 -5.80
C ASP A 106 -2.28 -22.63 -5.40
N GLY A 107 -3.41 -22.20 -5.94
CA GLY A 107 -3.97 -20.87 -5.72
C GLY A 107 -5.46 -20.89 -5.50
N LYS A 108 -5.98 -19.72 -5.12
CA LYS A 108 -7.41 -19.47 -4.93
C LYS A 108 -7.79 -18.13 -5.53
N VAL A 109 -8.93 -18.09 -6.21
CA VAL A 109 -9.51 -16.83 -6.70
C VAL A 109 -9.86 -15.95 -5.50
N SER A 110 -9.14 -14.85 -5.33
CA SER A 110 -9.32 -13.92 -4.23
C SER A 110 -10.33 -12.83 -4.55
N LEU A 111 -10.33 -12.33 -5.78
CA LEU A 111 -11.23 -11.28 -6.22
C LEU A 111 -11.51 -11.41 -7.72
N VAL A 112 -12.76 -11.22 -8.09
CA VAL A 112 -13.21 -11.08 -9.48
C VAL A 112 -13.70 -9.64 -9.61
N ASP A 113 -13.03 -8.85 -10.45
CA ASP A 113 -13.41 -7.46 -10.67
C ASP A 113 -14.76 -7.41 -11.40
N THR A 114 -15.61 -6.50 -10.97
CA THR A 114 -16.92 -6.26 -11.59
C THR A 114 -16.84 -5.24 -12.71
N VAL A 115 -15.72 -4.50 -12.79
CA VAL A 115 -15.46 -3.52 -13.84
C VAL A 115 -14.80 -4.20 -15.03
N VAL A 116 -15.43 -4.08 -16.18
CA VAL A 116 -14.87 -4.52 -17.46
C VAL A 116 -13.99 -3.40 -18.02
N ASP A 117 -12.74 -3.72 -18.37
CA ASP A 117 -11.86 -2.80 -19.07
C ASP A 117 -12.46 -2.49 -20.46
N ALA A 118 -12.70 -1.20 -20.69
CA ALA A 118 -13.41 -0.71 -21.88
C ALA A 118 -12.62 -0.91 -23.18
N GLN A 119 -11.28 -1.04 -23.12
CA GLN A 119 -10.46 -1.20 -24.32
C GLN A 119 -10.44 -2.63 -24.85
N ASN A 120 -10.31 -3.61 -23.95
CA ASN A 120 -10.11 -5.02 -24.32
C ASN A 120 -11.28 -5.93 -23.91
N LYS A 121 -12.30 -5.39 -23.23
CA LYS A 121 -13.46 -6.14 -22.71
C LYS A 121 -13.08 -7.30 -21.77
N ASN A 122 -11.93 -7.16 -21.09
CA ASN A 122 -11.48 -8.13 -20.10
C ASN A 122 -11.90 -7.68 -18.70
N ILE A 123 -12.04 -8.64 -17.81
CA ILE A 123 -12.12 -8.41 -16.37
C ILE A 123 -10.82 -8.83 -15.71
N LEU A 124 -10.43 -8.11 -14.67
CA LEU A 124 -9.30 -8.47 -13.84
C LEU A 124 -9.74 -9.49 -12.79
N VAL A 125 -9.03 -10.60 -12.69
CA VAL A 125 -9.21 -11.58 -11.62
C VAL A 125 -7.90 -11.71 -10.85
N LYS A 126 -7.98 -11.49 -9.54
CA LYS A 126 -6.85 -11.65 -8.64
C LYS A 126 -6.88 -13.05 -8.04
N VAL A 127 -5.79 -13.77 -8.22
CA VAL A 127 -5.56 -15.09 -7.63
C VAL A 127 -4.48 -14.98 -6.57
N SER A 128 -4.76 -15.43 -5.36
CA SER A 128 -3.76 -15.56 -4.30
C SER A 128 -3.09 -16.93 -4.37
N MET A 129 -1.76 -16.95 -4.27
CA MET A 129 -1.01 -18.18 -4.08
C MET A 129 -1.22 -18.70 -2.65
N LEU A 130 -1.38 -20.01 -2.49
CA LEU A 130 -1.49 -20.66 -1.18
C LEU A 130 -0.12 -20.96 -0.59
N GLU A 131 0.87 -21.15 -1.45
CA GLU A 131 2.25 -21.41 -1.09
C GLU A 131 3.12 -20.25 -1.55
N ASN A 132 4.05 -19.84 -0.69
CA ASN A 132 5.04 -18.83 -1.02
C ASN A 132 6.38 -19.53 -1.26
N ASP A 133 6.84 -19.53 -2.51
CA ASP A 133 8.15 -20.08 -2.87
C ASP A 133 9.12 -18.90 -3.16
N PRO A 134 10.29 -18.82 -2.48
CA PRO A 134 11.27 -17.76 -2.70
C PRO A 134 11.77 -17.61 -4.14
N ALA A 135 11.64 -18.66 -4.97
CA ALA A 135 11.96 -18.59 -6.38
C ALA A 135 10.98 -17.71 -7.17
N VAL A 136 9.75 -17.53 -6.67
CA VAL A 136 8.71 -16.71 -7.28
C VAL A 136 8.99 -15.25 -7.00
N LYS A 137 9.15 -14.47 -8.09
CA LYS A 137 9.39 -13.03 -8.01
C LYS A 137 8.23 -12.26 -8.64
N VAL A 138 7.92 -11.12 -8.04
CA VAL A 138 6.95 -10.17 -8.61
C VAL A 138 7.45 -9.71 -9.99
N GLY A 139 6.58 -9.77 -10.98
CA GLY A 139 6.89 -9.43 -12.38
C GLY A 139 7.06 -10.64 -13.31
N MET A 140 7.11 -11.87 -12.78
CA MET A 140 7.06 -13.09 -13.59
C MET A 140 5.68 -13.29 -14.24
N PHE A 141 5.65 -13.99 -15.37
CA PHE A 141 4.41 -14.35 -16.03
C PHE A 141 3.91 -15.71 -15.55
N ALA A 142 2.60 -15.78 -15.27
CA ALA A 142 1.97 -17.00 -14.82
C ALA A 142 0.71 -17.31 -15.63
N GLU A 143 0.51 -18.59 -15.90
CA GLU A 143 -0.71 -19.15 -16.45
C GLU A 143 -1.54 -19.77 -15.33
N ILE A 144 -2.86 -19.65 -15.45
CA ILE A 144 -3.79 -20.16 -14.45
C ILE A 144 -4.74 -21.15 -15.13
N ALA A 145 -4.85 -22.33 -14.53
CA ALA A 145 -5.81 -23.35 -14.92
C ALA A 145 -6.82 -23.58 -13.80
N LEU A 146 -8.11 -23.55 -14.12
CA LEU A 146 -9.16 -23.90 -13.16
C LEU A 146 -9.09 -25.40 -12.85
N LYS A 147 -9.08 -25.76 -11.57
CA LYS A 147 -9.28 -27.15 -11.15
C LYS A 147 -10.78 -27.44 -11.21
N LYS A 148 -11.18 -28.40 -12.05
CA LYS A 148 -12.57 -28.89 -12.12
C LYS A 148 -12.98 -29.57 -10.82
#